data_AF-A0A931YC46-F1
#
_entry.id   AF-A0A931YC46-F1
#
_cell.length_a   1.000
_cell.length_b   1.000
_cell.length_c   1.000
_cell.angle_alpha   90.00
_cell.angle_beta   90.00
_cell.angle_gamma   90.00
#
_symmetry.space_group_name_H-M   'P 1'
#
loop_
_entity.id
_entity.type
_entity.pdbx_description
1 polymer ?
#
loop_
_entity_poly.entity_id
_entity_poly.type
_entity_poly.pdbx_seq_one_letter_code
_entity_poly.pdbx_strand_id
1 'polypeptide(L)'
;MQNKEAKIPIAVGAISTIEPDIPTVTPTIKPKNKIVPAVKNKTVDPFAIIFSQKDAPAPKATSKPSQNNQPVNTQAPPQPVADNRCIIAIDGVRYDVSVFRNQHSGGDIFSCGTDMSAIFHGQHPNSFLQRMAQYKI
;
A
#
# COMPACT_ATOMS: atom_id res chain seq x y z
N MET A 1 -6.34 5.85 63.66
CA MET A 1 -7.05 6.45 62.50
C MET A 1 -6.52 7.87 62.36
N GLN A 2 -5.54 8.11 61.49
CA GLN A 2 -4.97 9.44 61.24
C GLN A 2 -4.51 9.48 59.79
N ASN A 3 -5.30 10.16 58.97
CA ASN A 3 -5.08 10.32 57.54
C ASN A 3 -4.26 11.61 57.39
N LYS A 4 -2.96 11.49 57.08
CA LYS A 4 -2.13 12.65 56.76
C LYS A 4 -2.31 12.96 55.27
N GLU A 5 -3.08 14.00 54.97
CA GLU A 5 -3.18 14.57 53.63
C GLU A 5 -1.89 15.33 53.28
N ALA A 6 -1.14 14.80 52.31
CA ALA A 6 0.02 15.47 51.74
C ALA A 6 -0.45 16.40 50.60
N LYS A 7 -0.48 17.70 50.89
CA LYS A 7 -0.77 18.76 49.93
C LYS A 7 0.46 19.02 49.07
N ILE A 8 0.44 18.59 47.81
CA ILE A 8 1.51 18.85 46.84
C ILE A 8 1.26 20.22 46.19
N PRO A 9 2.20 21.17 46.24
CA PRO A 9 2.09 22.42 45.50
C PRO A 9 2.41 22.20 44.02
N ILE A 10 1.45 22.48 43.14
CA ILE A 10 1.66 22.53 41.70
C ILE A 10 2.36 23.86 41.39
N ALA A 11 3.66 23.80 41.13
CA ALA A 11 4.43 24.92 40.58
C ALA A 11 4.08 25.08 39.10
N VAL A 12 3.41 26.19 38.77
CA VAL A 12 3.09 26.57 37.39
C VAL A 12 4.35 27.20 36.80
N GLY A 13 5.18 26.36 36.17
CA GLY A 13 6.36 26.80 35.42
C GLY A 13 5.95 27.42 34.08
N ALA A 14 6.52 28.58 33.78
CA ALA A 14 6.31 29.33 32.55
C ALA A 14 6.61 28.47 31.30
N ILE A 15 5.60 28.32 30.45
CA ILE A 15 5.72 27.76 29.10
C ILE A 15 6.41 28.82 28.23
N SER A 16 7.73 28.68 28.10
CA SER A 16 8.54 29.43 27.14
C SER A 16 8.12 29.03 25.73
N THR A 17 7.56 29.96 24.98
CA THR A 17 7.19 29.80 23.57
C THR A 17 8.46 29.66 22.76
N ILE A 18 8.86 28.42 22.46
CA ILE A 18 9.92 28.13 21.49
C ILE A 18 9.23 28.05 20.13
N GLU A 19 9.39 29.10 19.33
CA GLU A 19 9.09 29.07 17.89
C GLU A 19 9.97 27.99 17.23
N PRO A 20 9.38 26.98 16.55
CA PRO A 20 10.17 26.16 15.65
C PRO A 20 10.42 26.98 14.38
N ASP A 21 11.65 27.44 14.22
CA ASP A 21 12.20 27.87 12.94
C ASP A 21 12.17 26.65 12.00
N ILE A 22 11.05 26.47 11.29
CA ILE A 22 10.90 25.42 10.28
C ILE A 22 11.61 25.95 9.03
N PRO A 23 12.76 25.39 8.62
CA PRO A 23 13.34 25.75 7.34
C PRO A 23 12.35 25.34 6.25
N THR A 24 11.84 26.34 5.53
CA THR A 24 11.05 26.14 4.31
C THR A 24 11.97 25.54 3.26
N VAL A 25 12.05 24.21 3.23
CA VAL A 25 12.71 23.48 2.15
C VAL A 25 11.75 23.43 0.97
N THR A 26 11.85 24.41 0.08
CA THR A 26 11.19 24.36 -1.23
C THR A 26 11.82 23.22 -2.05
N PRO A 27 11.09 22.13 -2.39
CA PRO A 27 11.65 21.11 -3.27
C PRO A 27 11.74 21.68 -4.68
N THR A 28 12.93 22.14 -5.07
CA THR A 28 13.24 22.44 -6.47
C THR A 28 13.38 21.11 -7.21
N ILE A 29 12.28 20.63 -7.80
CA ILE A 29 12.33 19.53 -8.76
C ILE A 29 12.95 20.07 -10.05
N LYS A 30 14.27 19.87 -10.21
CA LYS A 30 14.92 19.99 -11.52
C LYS A 30 14.56 18.76 -12.37
N PRO A 31 13.88 18.91 -13.53
CA PRO A 31 13.75 17.80 -14.47
C PRO A 31 15.12 17.50 -15.09
N LYS A 32 15.77 16.42 -14.66
CA LYS A 32 16.92 15.85 -15.37
C LYS A 32 16.41 15.04 -16.55
N ASN A 33 16.02 15.75 -17.63
CA ASN A 33 15.88 15.12 -18.94
C ASN A 33 17.28 14.80 -19.48
N LYS A 34 17.74 13.57 -19.24
CA LYS A 34 19.01 13.09 -19.79
C LYS A 34 18.72 12.52 -21.18
N ILE A 35 18.99 13.34 -22.19
CA ILE A 35 19.04 12.96 -23.60
C ILE A 35 20.00 11.77 -23.72
N VAL A 36 19.46 10.60 -24.09
CA VAL A 36 20.22 9.44 -24.52
C VAL A 36 20.86 9.75 -25.88
N PRO A 37 22.16 9.49 -26.09
CA PRO A 37 22.77 9.63 -27.40
C PRO A 37 22.34 8.48 -28.32
N ALA A 38 22.09 8.87 -29.57
CA ALA A 38 21.75 8.00 -30.70
C ALA A 38 22.71 6.81 -30.82
N VAL A 39 22.18 5.60 -30.64
CA VAL A 39 22.85 4.36 -31.03
C VAL A 39 22.75 4.26 -32.55
N LYS A 40 23.92 4.34 -33.20
CA LYS A 40 24.09 4.12 -34.65
C LYS A 40 23.57 2.74 -35.02
N ASN A 41 22.53 2.71 -35.84
CA ASN A 41 21.99 1.50 -36.42
C ASN A 41 22.99 1.01 -37.49
N LYS A 42 23.75 -0.05 -37.16
CA LYS A 42 24.56 -0.78 -38.15
C LYS A 42 23.67 -1.83 -38.77
N THR A 43 23.36 -1.62 -40.05
CA THR A 43 22.93 -2.62 -41.02
C THR A 43 23.79 -3.89 -40.90
N VAL A 44 23.15 -4.99 -40.54
CA VAL A 44 23.57 -6.36 -40.87
C VAL A 44 22.33 -7.15 -41.26
N ASP A 45 22.56 -7.99 -42.26
CA ASP A 45 21.64 -8.50 -43.27
C ASP A 45 20.46 -9.39 -42.82
N PRO A 46 19.42 -9.55 -43.68
CA PRO A 46 18.29 -10.42 -43.43
C PRO A 46 18.66 -11.86 -43.81
N PHE A 47 19.09 -12.66 -42.84
CA PHE A 47 19.15 -14.11 -42.98
C PHE A 47 17.96 -14.75 -42.27
N ALA A 48 17.12 -15.39 -43.08
CA ALA A 48 15.94 -16.13 -42.68
C ALA A 48 16.26 -17.16 -41.60
N ILE A 49 15.58 -17.05 -40.46
CA ILE A 49 15.27 -18.22 -39.64
C ILE A 49 13.76 -18.26 -39.45
N ILE A 50 13.16 -19.12 -40.26
CA ILE A 50 11.83 -19.67 -40.10
C ILE A 50 11.86 -20.53 -38.83
N PHE A 51 11.27 -20.05 -37.74
CA PHE A 51 10.77 -20.94 -36.69
C PHE A 51 9.25 -20.89 -36.67
N SER A 52 8.72 -21.91 -37.33
CA SER A 52 7.36 -22.42 -37.26
C SER A 52 6.89 -22.64 -35.82
N GLN A 53 5.69 -22.10 -35.55
CA GLN A 53 4.63 -22.69 -34.71
C GLN A 53 4.97 -22.78 -33.20
N LYS A 54 4.03 -22.77 -32.26
CA LYS A 54 2.75 -23.45 -32.29
C LYS A 54 1.96 -23.04 -31.05
N ASP A 55 0.73 -22.64 -31.29
CA ASP A 55 -0.46 -22.74 -30.45
C ASP A 55 -0.31 -22.91 -28.93
N ALA A 56 -0.96 -21.97 -28.23
CA ALA A 56 -1.33 -22.03 -26.84
C ALA A 56 -2.18 -23.28 -26.51
N PRO A 57 -1.93 -23.96 -25.38
CA PRO A 57 -2.93 -24.81 -24.78
C PRO A 57 -3.90 -23.95 -23.96
N ALA A 58 -5.08 -23.71 -24.52
CA ALA A 58 -6.26 -23.33 -23.77
C ALA A 58 -6.61 -24.41 -22.73
N PRO A 59 -7.11 -24.06 -21.54
CA PRO A 59 -7.60 -25.04 -20.58
C PRO A 59 -8.81 -25.77 -21.17
N LYS A 60 -8.71 -27.10 -21.26
CA LYS A 60 -9.79 -27.99 -21.68
C LYS A 60 -10.96 -27.87 -20.71
N ALA A 61 -12.06 -27.31 -21.20
CA ALA A 61 -13.38 -27.54 -20.66
C ALA A 61 -13.76 -29.01 -20.92
N THR A 62 -14.10 -29.74 -19.85
CA THR A 62 -14.68 -31.08 -19.92
C THR A 62 -16.12 -31.01 -19.43
N SER A 63 -17.03 -31.51 -20.25
CA SER A 63 -18.49 -31.42 -20.08
C SER A 63 -19.13 -32.77 -19.72
N LYS A 64 -20.07 -32.72 -18.74
CA LYS A 64 -21.35 -33.49 -18.56
C LYS A 64 -21.25 -34.99 -18.12
N PRO A 65 -22.23 -35.63 -17.40
CA PRO A 65 -23.65 -35.34 -17.07
C PRO A 65 -23.96 -35.24 -15.54
N SER A 66 -25.13 -34.88 -15.01
CA SER A 66 -26.51 -35.29 -15.29
C SER A 66 -27.48 -34.36 -14.54
N GLN A 67 -28.63 -34.06 -15.17
CA GLN A 67 -29.73 -33.32 -14.56
C GLN A 67 -30.47 -34.21 -13.57
N ASN A 68 -30.51 -33.80 -12.30
CA ASN A 68 -31.53 -34.24 -11.36
C ASN A 68 -32.37 -33.00 -11.02
N ASN A 69 -33.59 -32.93 -11.55
CA ASN A 69 -34.51 -31.83 -11.32
C ASN A 69 -35.13 -31.96 -9.91
N GLN A 70 -34.34 -31.63 -8.89
CA GLN A 70 -34.88 -31.17 -7.62
C GLN A 70 -34.86 -29.64 -7.62
N PRO A 71 -35.86 -28.96 -7.03
CA PRO A 71 -35.76 -27.55 -6.73
C PRO A 71 -34.68 -27.38 -5.64
N VAL A 72 -33.42 -27.33 -6.07
CA VAL A 72 -32.30 -26.92 -5.25
C VAL A 72 -32.56 -25.44 -4.99
N ASN A 73 -32.93 -25.13 -3.76
CA ASN A 73 -32.94 -23.78 -3.23
C ASN A 73 -31.48 -23.32 -3.24
N THR A 74 -31.02 -22.87 -4.41
CA THR A 74 -29.67 -22.32 -4.60
C THR A 74 -29.70 -20.97 -3.93
N GLN A 75 -29.52 -20.97 -2.61
CA GLN A 75 -29.15 -19.78 -1.91
C GLN A 75 -27.85 -19.32 -2.58
N ALA A 76 -27.93 -18.19 -3.29
CA ALA A 76 -26.78 -17.60 -3.95
C ALA A 76 -25.60 -17.61 -2.97
N PRO A 77 -24.37 -17.95 -3.41
CA PRO A 77 -23.20 -17.86 -2.55
C PRO A 77 -23.25 -16.52 -1.79
N PRO A 78 -23.06 -16.52 -0.46
CA PRO A 78 -23.12 -15.29 0.32
C PRO A 78 -22.31 -14.23 -0.40
N GLN A 79 -22.96 -13.15 -0.80
CA GLN A 79 -22.25 -12.07 -1.46
C GLN A 79 -21.17 -11.58 -0.49
N PRO A 80 -19.93 -11.33 -0.95
CA PRO A 80 -18.89 -10.81 -0.09
C PRO A 80 -19.43 -9.57 0.62
N VAL A 81 -19.51 -9.64 1.95
CA VAL A 81 -19.91 -8.50 2.77
C VAL A 81 -18.91 -7.40 2.47
N ALA A 82 -19.38 -6.22 2.06
CA ALA A 82 -18.49 -5.11 1.73
C ALA A 82 -17.62 -4.79 2.95
N ASP A 83 -16.32 -5.10 2.86
CA ASP A 83 -15.36 -4.73 3.89
C ASP A 83 -15.05 -3.24 3.73
N ASN A 84 -15.61 -2.43 4.62
CA ASN A 84 -15.41 -0.98 4.61
C ASN A 84 -14.01 -0.57 5.14
N ARG A 85 -13.18 -1.52 5.54
CA ARG A 85 -11.82 -1.24 6.01
C ARG A 85 -10.90 -0.88 4.85
N CYS A 86 -10.00 0.06 5.09
CA CYS A 86 -8.90 0.32 4.17
C CYS A 86 -7.70 -0.52 4.58
N ILE A 87 -7.50 -1.62 3.86
CA ILE A 87 -6.37 -2.51 4.06
C ILE A 87 -5.34 -2.22 2.99
N ILE A 88 -4.09 -1.98 3.38
CA ILE A 88 -2.96 -1.88 2.46
C ILE A 88 -1.98 -3.02 2.71
N ALA A 89 -1.10 -3.27 1.74
CA ALA A 89 0.06 -4.13 1.93
C ALA A 89 1.37 -3.32 1.92
N ILE A 90 2.32 -3.70 2.77
CA ILE A 90 3.72 -3.23 2.75
C ILE A 90 4.60 -4.46 2.95
N ASP A 91 5.50 -4.72 2.00
CA ASP A 91 6.39 -5.88 1.92
C ASP A 91 5.64 -7.22 2.08
N GLY A 92 4.45 -7.31 1.47
CA GLY A 92 3.57 -8.48 1.57
C GLY A 92 2.83 -8.64 2.91
N VAL A 93 3.04 -7.74 3.87
CA VAL A 93 2.33 -7.71 5.15
C VAL A 93 1.11 -6.79 5.03
N ARG A 94 -0.04 -7.22 5.55
CA ARG A 94 -1.30 -6.46 5.49
C ARG A 94 -1.50 -5.61 6.74
N TYR A 95 -2.02 -4.40 6.53
CA TYR A 95 -2.30 -3.44 7.60
C TYR A 95 -3.68 -2.82 7.41
N ASP A 96 -4.48 -2.76 8.48
CA ASP A 96 -5.72 -2.01 8.52
C ASP A 96 -5.45 -0.55 8.93
N VAL A 97 -5.43 0.33 7.95
CA VAL A 97 -5.15 1.76 8.14
C VAL A 97 -6.44 2.59 8.26
N SER A 98 -7.59 1.95 8.52
CA SER A 98 -8.89 2.64 8.51
C SER A 98 -8.94 3.84 9.46
N VAL A 99 -8.36 3.70 10.66
CA VAL A 99 -8.25 4.79 11.64
C VAL A 99 -7.04 5.67 11.35
N PHE A 100 -5.92 5.06 10.95
CA PHE A 100 -4.66 5.77 10.78
C PHE A 100 -4.68 6.76 9.62
N ARG A 101 -5.50 6.54 8.60
CA ARG A 101 -5.57 7.42 7.42
C ARG A 101 -5.86 8.88 7.75
N ASN A 102 -6.63 9.14 8.82
CA ASN A 102 -6.98 10.48 9.27
C ASN A 102 -5.96 11.07 10.27
N GLN A 103 -5.03 10.25 10.76
CA GLN A 103 -4.00 10.62 11.74
C GLN A 103 -2.60 10.69 11.13
N HIS A 104 -2.43 10.17 9.91
CA HIS A 104 -1.19 10.22 9.17
C HIS A 104 -0.84 11.67 8.83
N SER A 105 0.42 12.07 9.04
CA SER A 105 0.86 13.46 8.85
C SER A 105 0.74 13.95 7.41
N GLY A 106 0.71 13.04 6.43
CA GLY A 106 0.47 13.36 5.03
C GLY A 106 -1.02 13.40 4.64
N GLY A 107 -1.94 13.21 5.60
CA GLY A 107 -3.36 13.00 5.34
C GLY A 107 -3.69 11.61 4.80
N ASP A 108 -4.90 11.46 4.25
CA ASP A 108 -5.37 10.22 3.64
C ASP A 108 -4.74 10.01 2.26
N ILE A 109 -3.53 9.46 2.27
CA ILE A 109 -2.75 9.09 1.07
C ILE A 109 -2.85 7.60 0.75
N PHE A 110 -3.69 6.86 1.47
CA PHE A 110 -3.73 5.41 1.40
C PHE A 110 -4.59 4.93 0.24
N SER A 111 -4.00 4.09 -0.63
CA SER A 111 -4.72 3.41 -1.70
C SER A 111 -5.20 2.04 -1.21
N CYS A 112 -6.45 1.99 -0.71
CA CYS A 112 -7.03 0.78 -0.14
C CYS A 112 -7.04 -0.40 -1.13
N GLY A 113 -6.73 -1.59 -0.63
CA GLY A 113 -6.65 -2.83 -1.42
C GLY A 113 -5.38 -2.98 -2.24
N THR A 114 -4.40 -2.09 -2.10
CA THR A 114 -3.17 -2.11 -2.90
C THR A 114 -1.91 -2.36 -2.08
N ASP A 115 -0.83 -2.73 -2.77
CA ASP A 115 0.51 -2.76 -2.22
C ASP A 115 1.13 -1.36 -2.32
N MET A 116 1.45 -0.78 -1.17
CA MET A 116 2.03 0.55 -1.03
C MET A 116 3.53 0.52 -0.70
N SER A 117 4.20 -0.63 -0.83
CA SER A 117 5.62 -0.80 -0.46
C SER A 117 6.53 0.24 -1.11
N ALA A 118 6.42 0.44 -2.42
CA ALA A 118 7.28 1.40 -3.14
C ALA A 118 7.10 2.84 -2.65
N ILE A 119 5.86 3.21 -2.30
CA ILE A 119 5.54 4.55 -1.79
C ILE A 119 6.05 4.69 -0.35
N PHE A 120 5.83 3.67 0.49
CA PHE A 120 6.33 3.64 1.85
C PHE A 120 7.85 3.80 1.89
N HIS A 121 8.61 2.97 1.16
CA HIS A 121 10.07 3.02 1.13
C HIS A 121 10.64 4.27 0.48
N GLY A 122 9.86 4.94 -0.38
CA GLY A 122 10.25 6.22 -0.98
C GLY A 122 10.11 7.41 -0.03
N GLN A 123 9.28 7.31 1.01
CA GLN A 123 8.93 8.42 1.90
C GLN A 123 9.30 8.17 3.37
N HIS A 124 9.48 6.92 3.76
CA HIS A 124 9.72 6.51 5.13
C HIS A 124 10.87 5.51 5.21
N PRO A 125 11.69 5.57 6.28
CA PRO A 125 12.67 4.52 6.55
C PRO A 125 11.98 3.26 7.08
N ASN A 126 12.60 2.09 6.89
CA ASN A 126 12.09 0.79 7.37
C ASN A 126 11.81 0.75 8.87
N SER A 127 12.48 1.59 9.68
CA SER A 127 12.21 1.70 11.12
C SER A 127 10.77 2.10 11.42
N PHE A 128 10.08 2.77 10.49
CA PHE A 128 8.68 3.16 10.66
C PHE A 128 7.70 1.98 10.56
N LEU A 129 8.13 0.82 10.04
CA LEU A 129 7.34 -0.41 10.09
C LEU A 129 7.01 -0.82 11.53
N GLN A 130 7.86 -0.47 12.50
CA GLN A 130 7.59 -0.71 13.93
C GLN A 130 6.35 0.06 14.40
N ARG A 131 6.11 1.26 13.87
CA ARG A 131 4.91 2.05 14.16
C ARG A 131 3.68 1.49 13.47
N MET A 132 3.87 0.89 12.29
CA MET A 132 2.80 0.20 11.54
C MET A 132 2.38 -1.12 12.19
N ALA A 133 3.22 -1.72 13.05
CA ALA A 133 2.94 -3.01 13.68
C ALA A 133 1.61 -3.06 14.44
N GLN A 134 1.17 -1.94 15.02
CA GLN A 134 -0.10 -1.83 15.73
C GLN A 134 -1.34 -1.97 14.83
N TYR A 135 -1.19 -1.79 13.51
CA TYR A 135 -2.25 -1.88 12.51
C TYR A 135 -2.20 -3.18 11.71
N LYS A 136 -1.23 -4.05 11.98
CA LYS A 136 -1.04 -5.31 11.27
C LYS A 136 -2.22 -6.25 11.52
N ILE A 137 -2.65 -6.97 10.47
CA ILE A 137 -3.71 -8.00 10.53
C ILE A 137 -3.22 -9.38 10.13
#